data_AF-A0A968P412-F1
#
_entry.id   AF-A0A968P412-F1
#
_cell.length_a   1.000
_cell.length_b   1.000
_cell.length_c   1.000
_cell.angle_alpha   90.00
_cell.angle_beta   90.00
_cell.angle_gamma   90.00
#
_symmetry.space_group_name_H-M   'P 1'
#
loop_
_entity.id
_entity.type
_entity.pdbx_description
1 polymer ?
#
loop_
_entity_poly.entity_id
_entity_poly.type
_entity_poly.pdbx_seq_one_letter_code
_entity_poly.pdbx_strand_id
1 'polypeptide(L)'
;MQSSMTCGGLDAFDRALRTLPRQKVRYYDAVQSILKAYLHDQNVFERGQELIEIPIDDSEVAALVAVQEALRRGAGMRGIVVEVNPSSNLLIGDLLDLRHHPLLRLFPPDPESGPPAVPIAIGSDDPLTFSTNLLREYTLMFETARAAGYSVPVVQNWLETIRQTSMDARFTLAWQPSPLEMTDRLLADLEAFLRIPHRERRSRS
;
A
#
# COMPACT_ATOMS: atom_id res chain seq x y z
N MET A 1 -25.75 13.06 -18.93
CA MET A 1 -25.23 12.58 -17.64
C MET A 1 -23.77 12.25 -17.87
N GLN A 2 -22.87 13.15 -17.47
CA GLN A 2 -21.42 12.98 -17.64
C GLN A 2 -20.92 12.04 -16.55
N SER A 3 -20.54 10.82 -16.93
CA SER A 3 -19.79 9.92 -16.06
C SER A 3 -18.31 10.32 -16.14
N SER A 4 -17.73 10.72 -15.02
CA SER A 4 -16.29 10.94 -14.88
C SER A 4 -15.57 9.60 -15.02
N MET A 5 -15.03 9.31 -16.20
CA MET A 5 -14.08 8.21 -16.38
C MET A 5 -12.79 8.56 -15.64
N THR A 6 -12.42 7.69 -14.71
CA THR A 6 -11.16 7.70 -13.95
C THR A 6 -9.98 7.51 -14.92
N CYS A 7 -9.46 8.63 -15.43
CA CYS A 7 -8.27 8.70 -16.26
C CYS A 7 -7.01 8.61 -15.36
N GLY A 8 -6.43 7.42 -15.21
CA GLY A 8 -5.18 7.26 -14.45
C GLY A 8 -4.39 5.99 -14.75
N GLY A 9 -5.05 4.83 -14.78
CA GLY A 9 -4.35 3.53 -14.86
C GLY A 9 -3.68 3.24 -16.20
N LEU A 10 -4.44 3.23 -17.30
CA LEU A 10 -3.96 2.76 -18.61
C LEU A 10 -2.96 3.72 -19.28
N ASP A 11 -3.06 5.01 -19.01
CA ASP A 11 -2.12 6.03 -19.46
C ASP A 11 -0.74 5.85 -18.79
N ALA A 12 -0.71 5.35 -17.55
CA ALA A 12 0.55 4.97 -16.90
C ALA A 12 1.23 3.79 -17.61
N PHE A 13 0.47 2.80 -18.10
CA PHE A 13 1.01 1.66 -18.85
C PHE A 13 1.56 2.07 -20.23
N ASP A 14 0.85 2.92 -20.99
CA ASP A 14 1.37 3.43 -22.27
C ASP A 14 2.63 4.28 -22.06
N ARG A 15 2.66 5.13 -21.02
CA ARG A 15 3.87 5.86 -20.64
C ARG A 15 5.02 4.93 -20.26
N ALA A 16 4.77 3.92 -19.43
CA ALA A 16 5.79 2.95 -19.02
C ALA A 16 6.34 2.16 -20.23
N LEU A 17 5.48 1.78 -21.18
CA LEU A 17 5.92 1.10 -22.40
C LEU A 17 6.86 2.00 -23.22
N ARG A 18 6.55 3.29 -23.33
CA ARG A 18 7.39 4.26 -24.07
C ARG A 18 8.74 4.53 -23.43
N THR A 19 8.87 4.37 -22.10
CA THR A 19 10.14 4.56 -21.39
C THR A 19 11.03 3.32 -21.42
N LEU A 20 10.47 2.15 -21.74
CA LEU A 20 11.23 0.90 -21.84
C LEU A 20 12.02 0.84 -23.16
N PRO A 21 13.26 0.31 -23.14
CA PRO A 21 14.03 0.10 -24.36
C PRO A 21 13.30 -0.91 -25.26
N ARG A 22 12.96 -0.49 -26.49
CA ARG A 22 12.18 -1.31 -27.44
C ARG A 22 12.79 -2.70 -27.65
N GLN A 23 14.12 -2.82 -27.68
CA GLN A 23 14.80 -4.11 -27.87
C GLN A 23 14.62 -5.10 -26.70
N LYS A 24 14.19 -4.62 -25.52
CA LYS A 24 14.00 -5.45 -24.32
C LYS A 24 12.56 -5.95 -24.16
N VAL A 25 11.62 -5.44 -24.95
CA VAL A 25 10.20 -5.81 -24.87
C VAL A 25 9.86 -6.71 -26.04
N ARG A 26 9.55 -7.98 -25.76
CA ARG A 26 9.01 -8.87 -26.79
C ARG A 26 7.65 -8.35 -27.25
N TYR A 27 7.43 -8.37 -28.58
CA TYR A 27 6.19 -7.94 -29.20
C TYR A 27 5.80 -6.47 -28.92
N TYR A 28 6.78 -5.57 -28.73
CA TYR A 28 6.55 -4.15 -28.41
C TYR A 28 5.44 -3.50 -29.24
N ASP A 29 5.49 -3.65 -30.57
CA ASP A 29 4.52 -3.02 -31.47
C ASP A 29 3.11 -3.58 -31.32
N ALA A 30 2.99 -4.89 -31.10
CA ALA A 30 1.70 -5.53 -30.85
C ALA A 30 1.11 -5.09 -29.51
N VAL A 31 1.92 -5.06 -28.44
CA VAL A 31 1.49 -4.59 -27.11
C VAL A 31 1.05 -3.13 -27.16
N GLN A 32 1.84 -2.26 -27.82
CA GLN A 32 1.47 -0.86 -27.99
C GLN A 32 0.19 -0.70 -28.81
N SER A 33 0.01 -1.48 -29.87
CA SER A 33 -1.20 -1.43 -30.70
C SER A 33 -2.43 -1.85 -29.90
N ILE A 34 -2.35 -2.91 -29.11
CA ILE A 34 -3.46 -3.41 -28.29
C ILE A 34 -3.81 -2.40 -27.19
N LEU A 35 -2.82 -1.85 -26.48
CA LEU A 35 -3.07 -0.83 -25.44
C LEU A 35 -3.78 0.40 -26.00
N LYS A 36 -3.34 0.90 -27.17
CA LYS A 36 -3.99 2.02 -27.85
C LYS A 36 -5.41 1.67 -28.31
N ALA A 37 -5.60 0.48 -28.87
CA ALA A 37 -6.92 0.04 -29.30
C ALA A 37 -7.87 -0.13 -28.11
N TYR A 38 -7.42 -0.68 -26.98
CA TYR A 38 -8.22 -0.78 -25.77
C TYR A 38 -8.69 0.59 -25.24
N LEU A 39 -7.91 1.66 -25.45
CA LEU A 39 -8.26 3.02 -25.05
C LEU A 39 -9.19 3.76 -26.03
N HIS A 40 -9.19 3.39 -27.31
CA HIS A 40 -9.80 4.19 -28.38
C HIS A 40 -10.80 3.43 -29.25
N ASP A 41 -10.88 2.11 -29.15
CA ASP A 41 -11.81 1.25 -29.88
C ASP A 41 -12.75 0.57 -28.89
N GLN A 42 -14.03 0.92 -28.98
CA GLN A 42 -15.08 0.38 -28.12
C GLN A 42 -15.17 -1.15 -28.19
N ASN A 43 -15.01 -1.75 -29.37
CA ASN A 43 -15.11 -3.21 -29.51
C ASN A 43 -13.95 -3.91 -28.81
N VAL A 44 -12.76 -3.32 -28.84
CA VAL A 44 -11.58 -3.85 -28.14
C VAL A 44 -11.73 -3.69 -26.63
N PHE A 45 -12.26 -2.55 -26.18
CA PHE A 45 -12.57 -2.34 -24.77
C PHE A 45 -13.59 -3.37 -24.24
N GLU A 46 -14.71 -3.55 -24.94
CA GLU A 46 -15.78 -4.49 -24.59
C GLU A 46 -15.26 -5.92 -24.55
N ARG A 47 -14.55 -6.37 -25.59
CA ARG A 47 -13.91 -7.70 -25.61
C ARG A 47 -12.91 -7.88 -24.48
N GLY A 48 -12.19 -6.83 -24.10
CA GLY A 48 -11.24 -6.89 -22.99
C GLY A 48 -11.89 -6.93 -21.60
N GLN A 49 -13.22 -6.78 -21.50
CA GLN A 49 -13.97 -7.05 -20.26
C GLN A 49 -14.45 -8.51 -20.17
N GLU A 50 -14.34 -9.29 -21.25
CA GLU A 50 -14.77 -10.68 -21.26
C GLU A 50 -13.83 -11.54 -20.41
N LEU A 51 -14.39 -12.27 -19.45
CA LEU A 51 -13.63 -13.23 -18.64
C LEU A 51 -13.28 -14.44 -19.50
N ILE A 52 -11.99 -14.75 -19.58
CA ILE A 52 -11.48 -15.95 -20.22
C ILE A 52 -10.79 -16.82 -19.18
N GLU A 53 -11.05 -18.12 -19.26
CA GLU A 53 -10.31 -19.10 -18.46
C GLU A 53 -9.01 -19.43 -19.18
N ILE A 54 -7.89 -19.16 -18.52
CA ILE A 54 -6.56 -19.52 -19.01
C ILE A 54 -6.05 -20.63 -18.08
N PRO A 55 -5.89 -21.87 -18.59
CA PRO A 55 -5.25 -22.92 -17.80
C PRO A 55 -3.78 -22.53 -17.60
N ILE A 56 -3.34 -22.52 -16.34
CA ILE A 56 -1.96 -22.25 -15.96
C ILE A 56 -1.35 -23.58 -15.50
N ASP A 57 -0.18 -23.93 -16.03
CA ASP A 57 0.53 -25.14 -15.62
C ASP A 57 1.51 -24.89 -14.46
N ASP A 58 2.01 -25.97 -13.86
CA ASP A 58 2.95 -25.90 -12.73
C ASP A 58 4.24 -25.13 -13.07
N SER A 59 4.66 -25.15 -14.34
CA SER A 59 5.87 -24.45 -14.79
C SER A 59 5.66 -22.94 -14.85
N GLU A 60 4.48 -22.49 -15.27
CA GLU A 60 4.08 -21.09 -15.26
C GLU A 60 3.90 -20.57 -13.83
N VAL A 61 3.28 -21.37 -12.95
CA VAL A 61 3.20 -21.05 -11.51
C VAL A 61 4.59 -20.89 -10.91
N ALA A 62 5.50 -21.83 -11.18
CA ALA A 62 6.88 -21.75 -10.71
C ALA A 62 7.62 -20.51 -11.23
N ALA A 63 7.40 -20.14 -12.50
CA ALA A 63 7.97 -18.93 -13.09
C ALA A 63 7.43 -17.65 -12.41
N LEU A 64 6.13 -17.58 -12.16
CA LEU A 64 5.50 -16.45 -11.47
C LEU A 64 6.03 -16.30 -10.04
N VAL A 65 6.17 -17.40 -9.30
CA VAL A 65 6.76 -17.40 -7.96
C VAL A 65 8.20 -16.89 -8.01
N ALA A 66 9.02 -17.37 -8.95
CA ALA A 66 10.40 -16.92 -9.09
C ALA A 66 10.51 -15.41 -9.38
N VAL A 67 9.62 -14.87 -10.22
CA VAL A 67 9.54 -13.43 -10.51
C VAL A 67 9.13 -12.65 -9.25
N GLN A 68 8.09 -13.09 -8.53
CA GLN A 68 7.66 -12.44 -7.29
C GLN A 68 8.79 -12.38 -6.26
N GLU A 69 9.51 -13.49 -6.07
CA GLU A 69 10.65 -13.55 -5.14
C GLU A 69 11.79 -12.62 -5.56
N ALA A 70 12.07 -12.51 -6.86
CA ALA A 70 13.07 -11.58 -7.37
C ALA A 70 12.67 -10.11 -7.15
N LEU A 71 11.39 -9.77 -7.37
CA LEU A 71 10.86 -8.43 -7.12
C LEU A 71 10.91 -8.07 -5.64
N ARG A 72 10.50 -8.99 -4.76
CA ARG A 72 10.58 -8.81 -3.30
C ARG A 72 12.00 -8.54 -2.84
N ARG A 73 12.98 -9.34 -3.29
CA ARG A 73 14.41 -9.09 -3.03
C ARG A 73 14.83 -7.72 -3.55
N GLY A 74 14.43 -7.38 -4.77
CA GLY A 74 14.78 -6.11 -5.41
C GLY A 74 14.26 -4.89 -4.64
N ALA A 75 13.02 -4.96 -4.16
CA ALA A 75 12.39 -3.91 -3.35
C ALA A 75 13.01 -3.82 -1.96
N GLY A 76 13.13 -4.94 -1.25
CA GLY A 76 13.71 -5.01 0.09
C GLY A 76 15.16 -4.49 0.13
N MET A 77 16.00 -4.91 -0.81
CA MET A 77 17.40 -4.44 -0.89
C MET A 77 17.55 -2.94 -1.20
N ARG A 78 16.55 -2.34 -1.85
CA ARG A 78 16.56 -0.90 -2.21
C ARG A 78 15.86 -0.03 -1.18
N GLY A 79 15.27 -0.61 -0.14
CA GLY A 79 14.45 0.11 0.82
C GLY A 79 13.20 0.73 0.19
N ILE A 80 12.69 0.15 -0.91
CA ILE A 80 11.46 0.62 -1.54
C ILE A 80 10.30 0.25 -0.63
N VAL A 81 9.64 1.28 -0.08
CA VAL A 81 8.47 1.09 0.77
C VAL A 81 7.26 0.80 -0.11
N VAL A 82 6.54 -0.28 0.22
CA VAL A 82 5.31 -0.67 -0.45
C VAL A 82 4.12 -0.24 0.41
N GLU A 83 3.22 0.52 -0.19
CA GLU A 83 1.94 0.86 0.44
C GLU A 83 0.97 -0.31 0.32
N VAL A 84 0.38 -0.70 1.44
CA VAL A 84 -0.60 -1.79 1.55
C VAL A 84 -1.89 -1.23 2.11
N ASN A 85 -3.00 -1.55 1.45
CA ASN A 85 -4.36 -1.16 1.84
C ASN A 85 -5.17 -2.41 2.20
N PRO A 86 -5.07 -2.92 3.45
CA PRO A 86 -5.51 -4.26 3.77
C PRO A 86 -6.98 -4.55 3.45
N SER A 87 -7.91 -3.68 3.86
CA SER A 87 -9.34 -3.89 3.62
C SER A 87 -9.69 -3.88 2.11
N SER A 88 -9.09 -2.97 1.34
CA SER A 88 -9.25 -2.90 -0.13
C SER A 88 -8.71 -4.16 -0.81
N ASN A 89 -7.53 -4.64 -0.39
CA ASN A 89 -6.92 -5.87 -0.90
C ASN A 89 -7.79 -7.11 -0.64
N LEU A 90 -8.45 -7.20 0.52
CA LEU A 90 -9.36 -8.30 0.83
C LEU A 90 -10.62 -8.27 -0.03
N LEU A 91 -11.19 -7.08 -0.24
CA LEU A 91 -12.44 -6.88 -0.99
C LEU A 91 -12.27 -7.12 -2.48
N ILE A 92 -11.12 -6.76 -3.05
CA ILE A 92 -10.84 -6.89 -4.49
C ILE A 92 -10.21 -8.26 -4.82
N GLY A 93 -9.39 -8.81 -3.92
CA GLY A 93 -8.53 -9.95 -4.19
C GLY A 93 -9.09 -11.35 -3.88
N ASP A 94 -10.35 -11.47 -3.45
CA ASP A 94 -10.95 -12.72 -2.95
C ASP A 94 -10.07 -13.44 -1.91
N LEU A 95 -9.37 -12.66 -1.08
CA LEU A 95 -8.51 -13.16 -0.02
C LEU A 95 -9.37 -13.49 1.21
N LEU A 96 -10.21 -14.53 1.09
CA LEU A 96 -11.17 -14.92 2.13
C LEU A 96 -10.50 -15.37 3.44
N ASP A 97 -9.24 -15.81 3.38
CA ASP A 97 -8.48 -16.21 4.56
C ASP A 97 -7.44 -15.16 4.95
N LEU A 98 -7.77 -14.41 6.02
CA LEU A 98 -6.89 -13.41 6.62
C LEU A 98 -5.51 -13.98 6.99
N ARG A 99 -5.41 -15.25 7.37
CA ARG A 99 -4.14 -15.88 7.77
C ARG A 99 -3.13 -15.95 6.63
N HIS A 100 -3.59 -15.84 5.39
CA HIS A 100 -2.76 -15.84 4.19
C HIS A 100 -2.59 -14.44 3.60
N HIS A 101 -2.92 -13.39 4.35
CA HIS A 101 -2.78 -12.03 3.87
C HIS A 101 -1.33 -11.77 3.40
N PRO A 102 -1.12 -11.28 2.16
CA PRO A 102 0.22 -11.16 1.55
C PRO A 102 1.24 -10.38 2.38
N LEU A 103 0.77 -9.47 3.24
CA LEU A 103 1.61 -8.68 4.14
C LEU A 103 2.43 -9.55 5.11
N LEU A 104 1.88 -10.69 5.59
CA LEU A 104 2.63 -11.63 6.44
C LEU A 104 3.79 -12.29 5.71
N ARG A 105 3.70 -12.42 4.37
CA ARG A 105 4.81 -12.88 3.54
C ARG A 105 5.78 -11.75 3.23
N LEU A 106 5.29 -10.57 2.85
CA LEU A 106 6.14 -9.43 2.45
C LEU A 106 6.99 -8.90 3.60
N PHE A 107 6.41 -8.80 4.80
CA PHE A 107 7.05 -8.27 6.00
C PHE A 107 6.60 -9.10 7.22
N PRO A 108 7.18 -10.31 7.41
CA PRO A 108 6.76 -11.21 8.49
C PRO A 108 7.04 -10.62 9.87
N PRO A 109 6.19 -10.84 10.89
CA PRO A 109 6.44 -10.40 12.27
C PRO A 109 7.71 -10.96 12.89
N ASP A 110 8.09 -12.17 12.51
CA ASP A 110 9.38 -12.78 12.83
C ASP A 110 10.13 -13.04 11.51
N PRO A 111 11.24 -12.33 11.25
CA PRO A 111 11.99 -12.51 10.01
C PRO A 111 12.68 -13.87 9.99
N GLU A 112 12.10 -14.82 9.25
CA GLU A 112 12.75 -16.10 8.96
C GLU A 112 13.96 -15.95 8.01
N SER A 113 14.74 -17.03 7.86
CA SER A 113 15.79 -17.12 6.84
C SER A 113 15.17 -17.08 5.43
N GLY A 114 15.04 -15.87 4.88
CA GLY A 114 14.38 -15.62 3.60
C GLY A 114 14.91 -14.37 2.91
N PRO A 115 14.29 -13.96 1.79
CA PRO A 115 14.62 -12.68 1.15
C PRO A 115 14.41 -11.51 2.13
N PRO A 116 15.15 -10.40 1.99
CA PRO A 116 14.97 -9.23 2.83
C PRO A 116 13.50 -8.80 2.88
N ALA A 117 13.01 -8.52 4.09
CA ALA A 117 11.64 -8.06 4.29
C ALA A 117 11.41 -6.76 3.51
N VAL A 118 10.26 -6.65 2.87
CA VAL A 118 9.90 -5.44 2.12
C VAL A 118 9.37 -4.41 3.11
N PRO A 119 9.92 -3.18 3.19
CA PRO A 119 9.38 -2.15 4.06
C PRO A 119 7.93 -1.83 3.68
N ILE A 120 7.04 -1.73 4.66
CA ILE A 120 5.60 -1.53 4.43
C ILE A 120 5.13 -0.21 5.03
N ALA A 121 4.25 0.47 4.28
CA ALA A 121 3.36 1.49 4.81
C ALA A 121 1.90 1.02 4.74
N ILE A 122 1.09 1.25 5.78
CA ILE A 122 -0.34 0.90 5.77
C ILE A 122 -1.17 2.15 5.47
N GLY A 123 -2.00 2.06 4.43
CA GLY A 123 -2.98 3.07 4.03
C GLY A 123 -4.42 2.56 4.17
N SER A 124 -5.37 3.50 4.17
CA SER A 124 -6.81 3.22 4.19
C SER A 124 -7.47 3.31 2.81
N ASP A 125 -6.68 3.54 1.75
CA ASP A 125 -7.13 3.72 0.37
C ASP A 125 -8.21 4.81 0.24
N ASP A 126 -9.46 4.41 -0.04
CA ASP A 126 -10.65 5.27 -0.10
C ASP A 126 -11.59 5.02 1.10
N PRO A 127 -11.39 5.69 2.26
CA PRO A 127 -12.24 5.57 3.45
C PRO A 127 -13.75 5.73 3.19
N LEU A 128 -14.11 6.58 2.22
CA LEU A 128 -15.50 6.85 1.86
C LEU A 128 -16.15 5.64 1.16
N THR A 129 -15.42 4.99 0.25
CA THR A 129 -15.90 3.83 -0.50
C THR A 129 -15.93 2.58 0.38
N PHE A 130 -14.89 2.40 1.20
CA PHE A 130 -14.70 1.18 1.99
C PHE A 130 -15.19 1.30 3.44
N SER A 131 -15.70 2.47 3.86
CA SER A 131 -16.11 2.73 5.25
C SER A 131 -15.04 2.32 6.28
N THR A 132 -13.78 2.59 5.94
CA THR A 132 -12.60 2.20 6.73
C THR A 132 -11.85 3.43 7.26
N ASN A 133 -10.89 3.21 8.15
CA ASN A 133 -9.95 4.20 8.64
C ASN A 133 -8.65 3.51 9.05
N LEU A 134 -7.57 4.27 9.28
CA LEU A 134 -6.28 3.70 9.66
C LEU A 134 -6.37 2.79 10.91
N LEU A 135 -7.15 3.17 11.93
CA LEU A 135 -7.32 2.31 13.11
C LEU A 135 -7.92 0.94 12.77
N ARG A 136 -8.84 0.88 11.81
CA ARG A 136 -9.41 -0.38 11.32
C ARG A 136 -8.39 -1.20 10.56
N GLU A 137 -7.58 -0.60 9.69
CA GLU A 137 -6.53 -1.32 8.95
C GLU A 137 -5.49 -1.95 9.89
N TYR A 138 -5.07 -1.21 10.92
CA TYR A 138 -4.15 -1.74 11.92
C TYR A 138 -4.80 -2.82 12.79
N THR A 139 -6.07 -2.65 13.17
CA THR A 139 -6.83 -3.70 13.88
C THR A 139 -6.93 -4.97 13.03
N LEU A 140 -7.22 -4.84 11.74
CA LEU A 140 -7.31 -5.96 10.82
C LEU A 140 -5.97 -6.71 10.70
N MET A 141 -4.85 -5.98 10.61
CA MET A 141 -3.51 -6.59 10.59
C MET A 141 -3.12 -7.21 11.95
N PHE A 142 -3.57 -6.63 13.05
CA PHE A 142 -3.43 -7.23 14.37
C PHE A 142 -4.13 -8.59 14.43
N GLU A 143 -5.42 -8.64 14.09
CA GLU A 143 -6.20 -9.89 14.10
C GLU A 143 -5.63 -10.92 13.13
N THR A 144 -5.17 -10.47 11.96
CA THR A 144 -4.51 -11.32 10.96
C THR A 144 -3.26 -12.00 11.53
N ALA A 145 -2.35 -11.24 12.14
CA ALA A 145 -1.13 -11.81 12.73
C ALA A 145 -1.45 -12.67 13.97
N ARG A 146 -2.46 -12.31 14.75
CA ARG A 146 -2.94 -13.14 15.87
C ARG A 146 -3.49 -14.48 15.40
N ALA A 147 -4.30 -14.48 14.33
CA ALA A 147 -4.84 -15.69 13.72
C ALA A 147 -3.75 -16.57 13.08
N ALA A 148 -2.63 -15.98 12.67
CA ALA A 148 -1.44 -16.70 12.20
C ALA A 148 -0.56 -17.27 13.34
N GLY A 149 -0.90 -17.02 14.62
CA GLY A 149 -0.26 -17.63 15.78
C GLY A 149 0.77 -16.74 16.51
N TYR A 150 0.99 -15.51 16.07
CA TYR A 150 1.96 -14.61 16.70
C TYR A 150 1.45 -14.09 18.06
N SER A 151 2.37 -13.95 19.03
CA SER A 151 2.04 -13.43 20.36
C SER A 151 1.72 -11.93 20.32
N VAL A 152 0.89 -11.44 21.25
CA VAL A 152 0.50 -10.02 21.30
C VAL A 152 1.71 -9.07 21.30
N PRO A 153 2.78 -9.28 22.11
CA PRO A 153 3.95 -8.41 22.10
C PRO A 153 4.66 -8.36 20.75
N VAL A 154 4.78 -9.50 20.06
CA VAL A 154 5.39 -9.59 18.73
C VAL A 154 4.57 -8.79 17.72
N VAL A 155 3.25 -8.97 17.70
CA VAL A 155 2.35 -8.26 16.79
C VAL A 155 2.38 -6.75 17.05
N GLN A 156 2.38 -6.32 18.31
CA GLN A 156 2.45 -4.90 18.66
C GLN A 156 3.77 -4.25 18.19
N ASN A 157 4.91 -4.89 18.43
CA ASN A 157 6.20 -4.38 17.99
C ASN A 157 6.31 -4.34 16.45
N TRP A 158 5.75 -5.34 15.78
CA TRP A 158 5.70 -5.40 14.33
C TRP A 158 4.84 -4.28 13.73
N LEU A 159 3.63 -4.07 14.25
CA LEU A 159 2.77 -2.96 13.82
C LEU A 159 3.39 -1.59 14.12
N GLU A 160 4.11 -1.46 15.24
CA GLU A 160 4.83 -0.23 15.55
C GLU A 160 5.97 0.03 14.54
N THR A 161 6.67 -1.02 14.12
CA THR A 161 7.70 -0.92 13.06
C THR A 161 7.09 -0.48 11.73
N ILE A 162 5.92 -1.02 11.36
CA ILE A 162 5.18 -0.60 10.16
C ILE A 162 4.71 0.85 10.29
N ARG A 163 4.22 1.25 11.46
CA ARG A 163 3.80 2.62 11.73
C ARG A 163 4.96 3.60 11.56
N GLN A 164 6.12 3.28 12.11
CA GLN A 164 7.32 4.11 11.97
C GLN A 164 7.77 4.18 10.51
N THR A 165 7.82 3.04 9.81
CA THR A 165 8.13 2.99 8.37
C THR A 165 7.18 3.87 7.54
N SER A 166 5.88 3.82 7.83
CA SER A 166 4.86 4.65 7.17
C SER A 166 5.15 6.15 7.37
N MET A 167 5.57 6.54 8.57
CA MET A 167 5.92 7.93 8.90
C MET A 167 7.22 8.38 8.23
N ASP A 168 8.21 7.50 8.13
CA ASP A 168 9.50 7.81 7.52
C ASP A 168 9.42 7.87 5.99
N ALA A 169 8.49 7.12 5.39
CA ALA A 169 8.26 7.07 3.95
C ALA A 169 7.47 8.25 3.37
N ARG A 170 6.97 9.16 4.22
CA ARG A 170 6.14 10.29 3.78
C ARG A 170 6.93 11.25 2.88
N PHE A 171 6.26 11.79 1.87
CA PHE A 171 6.82 12.84 1.00
C PHE A 171 6.70 14.25 1.60
N THR A 172 6.33 14.37 2.87
CA THR A 172 6.25 15.64 3.59
C THR A 172 7.51 15.90 4.38
N LEU A 173 7.92 17.17 4.42
CA LEU A 173 8.94 17.61 5.38
C LEU A 173 8.45 17.36 6.80
N ALA A 174 9.38 17.19 7.73
CA ALA A 174 9.03 17.23 9.15
C ALA A 174 8.21 18.50 9.40
N TRP A 175 7.01 18.31 9.95
CA TRP A 175 6.13 19.43 10.22
C TRP A 175 6.84 20.33 11.24
N GLN A 176 7.13 21.57 10.82
CA GLN A 176 7.77 22.58 11.64
C GLN A 176 6.80 23.78 11.70
N PRO A 177 6.35 24.20 12.90
CA PRO A 177 6.67 23.62 14.21
C PRO A 177 6.08 22.21 14.40
N SER A 178 6.67 21.43 15.30
CA SER A 178 6.26 20.04 15.57
C SER A 178 4.79 19.96 16.00
N PRO A 179 4.10 18.81 15.84
CA PRO A 179 2.72 18.65 16.30
C PRO A 179 2.54 18.98 17.80
N LEU A 180 3.54 18.72 18.63
CA LEU A 180 3.53 19.08 20.05
C LEU A 180 3.57 20.59 20.25
N GLU A 181 4.46 21.29 19.54
CA GLU A 181 4.52 22.76 19.57
C GLU A 181 3.24 23.41 19.01
N MET A 182 2.66 22.84 17.95
CA MET A 182 1.38 23.28 17.42
C MET A 182 0.24 23.05 18.42
N THR A 183 0.26 21.92 19.13
CA THR A 183 -0.71 21.61 20.19
C THR A 183 -0.55 22.57 21.37
N ASP A 184 0.67 22.82 21.82
CA ASP A 184 0.95 23.78 22.89
C ASP A 184 0.52 25.19 22.50
N ARG A 185 0.77 25.59 21.25
CA ARG A 185 0.32 26.88 20.72
C ARG A 185 -1.21 26.97 20.66
N LEU A 186 -1.88 25.95 20.14
CA LEU A 186 -3.34 25.89 20.11
C LEU A 186 -3.93 25.96 21.52
N LEU A 187 -3.37 25.20 22.46
CA LEU A 187 -3.79 25.25 23.86
C LEU A 187 -3.59 26.63 24.47
N ALA A 188 -2.46 27.29 24.20
CA ALA A 188 -2.20 28.65 24.67
C ALA A 188 -3.20 29.66 24.07
N ASP A 189 -3.46 29.59 22.77
CA ASP A 189 -4.44 30.43 22.09
C ASP A 189 -5.87 30.21 22.64
N LEU A 190 -6.22 28.97 22.95
CA LEU A 190 -7.50 28.60 23.55
C LEU A 190 -7.61 29.10 25.00
N GLU A 191 -6.57 28.94 25.81
CA GLU A 191 -6.49 29.47 27.19
C GLU A 191 -6.65 31.00 27.20
N ALA A 192 -5.99 31.70 26.27
CA ALA A 192 -6.09 33.14 26.11
C ALA A 192 -7.50 33.58 25.67
N PHE A 193 -8.10 32.88 24.69
CA PHE A 193 -9.48 33.12 24.27
C PHE A 193 -10.47 32.93 25.42
N LEU A 194 -10.30 31.88 26.21
CA LEU A 194 -11.15 31.55 27.37
C LEU A 194 -10.83 32.40 28.61
N ARG A 195 -9.82 33.28 28.57
CA ARG A 195 -9.35 34.12 29.69
C ARG A 195 -9.02 33.32 30.94
N ILE A 196 -8.48 32.11 30.78
CA ILE A 196 -8.07 31.26 31.90
C ILE A 196 -6.79 31.87 32.48
N PRO A 197 -6.70 32.16 33.81
CA PRO A 197 -5.49 32.66 34.41
C PRO A 197 -4.35 31.64 34.25
N HIS A 198 -3.22 32.06 33.67
CA HIS A 198 -2.05 31.20 33.50
C HIS A 198 -1.59 30.67 34.88
N ARG A 199 -1.76 29.37 35.12
CA ARG A 199 -1.06 28.67 36.20
C ARG A 199 0.29 28.25 35.65
N GLU A 200 1.38 28.65 36.31
CA GLU A 200 2.74 28.25 35.96
C GLU A 200 2.79 26.73 35.69
N ARG A 201 3.02 26.35 34.43
CA ARG A 201 3.27 24.95 34.07
C ARG A 201 4.61 24.57 34.66
N ARG A 202 4.61 23.77 35.74
CA ARG A 202 5.82 23.12 36.25
C ARG A 202 6.44 22.34 35.10
N SER A 203 7.66 22.71 34.74
CA SER A 203 8.49 22.03 33.76
C SER A 203 8.51 20.52 34.06
N ARG A 204 8.01 19.71 33.12
CA ARG A 204 8.22 18.27 33.14
C ARG A 204 9.67 18.04 32.72
N SER A 205 10.50 17.66 33.70
CA SER A 205 11.84 17.09 33.51
C SER A 205 11.76 15.74 32.80
#